data_AF-A0A097EIX4-F1
#
_entry.id   AF-A0A097EIX4-F1
#
_cell.length_a   1.000
_cell.length_b   1.000
_cell.length_c   1.000
_cell.angle_alpha   90.00
_cell.angle_beta   90.00
_cell.angle_gamma   90.00
#
_symmetry.space_group_name_H-M   'P 1'
#
loop_
_entity.id
_entity.type
_entity.pdbx_description
1 polymer ?
#
loop_
_entity_poly.entity_id
_entity_poly.type
_entity_poly.pdbx_seq_one_letter_code
_entity_poly.pdbx_strand_id
1 'polypeptide(L)'
;MRRVPLIPTLVVVTAVAAMIALGLWQLLDRAPKKEAYLAQLAANPAKPPIAFPATPDDRLLFRRTTATCARPLGQRLAGAGAAGFRLIADCGNGLVVQLGTTPDPMFKSRWSGGAVSGYISHAPDGRSLIGSLFDHSPQRLLLVADAPPLGLAANGKPDLSSVPNNHLSYAVQWFFFAAIAAVIYVLALRRRVAA
;
A
#
# COMPACT_ATOMS: atom_id res chain seq x y z
N MET A 1 31.55 -45.60 -9.92
CA MET A 1 30.26 -44.87 -9.95
C MET A 1 30.21 -43.91 -8.76
N ARG A 2 30.46 -42.61 -8.96
CA ARG A 2 30.35 -41.64 -7.87
C ARG A 2 28.86 -41.50 -7.50
N ARG A 3 28.53 -41.81 -6.24
CA ARG A 3 27.15 -41.80 -5.74
C ARG A 3 26.59 -40.38 -5.70
N VAL A 4 25.29 -40.24 -5.98
CA VAL A 4 24.56 -38.99 -5.83
C VAL A 4 24.65 -38.54 -4.36
N PRO A 5 25.02 -37.27 -4.08
CA PRO A 5 25.12 -36.79 -2.71
C PRO A 5 23.73 -36.58 -2.10
N LEU A 6 23.29 -37.53 -1.29
CA LEU A 6 21.93 -37.57 -0.75
C LEU A 6 21.54 -36.30 0.02
N ILE A 7 22.42 -35.82 0.91
CA ILE A 7 22.14 -34.64 1.75
C ILE A 7 21.97 -33.37 0.87
N PRO A 8 22.92 -32.97 0.02
CA PRO A 8 22.72 -31.86 -0.93
C PRO A 8 21.51 -32.03 -1.85
N THR A 9 21.22 -33.25 -2.31
CA THR A 9 20.04 -33.53 -3.15
C THR A 9 18.77 -33.19 -2.41
N LEU A 10 18.63 -33.68 -1.19
CA LEU A 10 17.45 -33.46 -0.37
C LEU A 10 17.24 -31.97 -0.10
N VAL A 11 18.32 -31.24 0.24
CA VAL A 11 18.26 -29.80 0.50
C VAL A 11 17.77 -29.04 -0.74
N VAL A 12 18.38 -29.30 -1.91
CA VAL A 12 18.00 -28.60 -3.14
C VAL A 12 16.57 -28.94 -3.57
N VAL A 13 16.19 -30.21 -3.54
CA VAL A 13 14.83 -30.64 -3.91
C VAL A 13 13.79 -29.99 -2.99
N THR A 14 14.06 -29.93 -1.69
CA THR A 14 13.17 -29.28 -0.72
C THR A 14 13.06 -27.79 -0.98
N ALA A 15 14.18 -27.10 -1.25
CA ALA A 15 14.18 -25.68 -1.58
C ALA A 15 13.40 -25.38 -2.88
N VAL A 16 13.61 -26.17 -3.93
CA VAL A 16 12.87 -26.06 -5.20
C VAL A 16 11.37 -26.28 -4.98
N ALA A 17 10.99 -27.32 -4.23
CA ALA A 17 9.59 -27.58 -3.90
C ALA A 17 8.95 -26.42 -3.12
N ALA A 18 9.66 -25.84 -2.15
CA ALA A 18 9.19 -24.68 -1.39
C ALA A 18 9.01 -23.45 -2.28
N MET A 19 9.96 -23.15 -3.18
CA MET A 19 9.86 -22.03 -4.11
C MET A 19 8.67 -22.20 -5.08
N ILE A 20 8.44 -23.41 -5.60
CA ILE A 20 7.27 -23.70 -6.44
C ILE A 20 5.98 -23.51 -5.63
N ALA A 21 5.92 -24.02 -4.40
CA ALA A 21 4.76 -23.86 -3.53
C ALA A 21 4.46 -22.38 -3.22
N LEU A 22 5.47 -21.56 -2.98
CA LEU A 22 5.33 -20.11 -2.80
C LEU A 22 4.82 -19.41 -4.07
N GLY A 23 5.34 -19.80 -5.24
CA GLY A 23 4.87 -19.28 -6.54
C GLY A 23 3.40 -19.62 -6.79
N LEU A 24 3.00 -20.86 -6.51
CA LEU A 24 1.60 -21.30 -6.63
C LEU A 24 0.70 -20.59 -5.61
N TRP A 25 1.15 -20.43 -4.36
CA TRP A 25 0.39 -19.69 -3.35
C TRP A 25 0.12 -18.24 -3.77
N GLN A 26 1.12 -17.56 -4.35
CA GLN A 26 0.96 -16.21 -4.87
C GLN A 26 -0.14 -16.12 -5.94
N LEU A 27 -0.21 -17.09 -6.87
CA LEU A 27 -1.19 -17.09 -7.97
C LEU A 27 -2.57 -17.55 -7.55
N LEU A 28 -2.66 -18.62 -6.76
CA LEU A 28 -3.94 -19.29 -6.49
C LEU A 28 -4.68 -18.68 -5.30
N ASP A 29 -3.96 -18.16 -4.30
CA ASP A 29 -4.58 -17.66 -3.07
C ASP A 29 -4.42 -16.14 -2.92
N ARG A 30 -3.21 -15.62 -3.11
CA ARG A 30 -2.92 -14.20 -2.86
C ARG A 30 -3.50 -13.27 -3.94
N ALA A 31 -3.36 -13.65 -5.21
CA ALA A 31 -3.85 -12.86 -6.33
C ALA A 31 -5.37 -12.61 -6.29
N PRO A 32 -6.24 -13.64 -6.18
CA PRO A 32 -7.69 -13.42 -6.25
C PRO A 32 -8.22 -12.61 -5.07
N LYS A 33 -7.66 -12.81 -3.86
CA LYS A 33 -7.98 -11.99 -2.68
C LYS A 33 -7.66 -10.52 -2.92
N LYS A 34 -6.49 -10.24 -3.51
CA LYS A 34 -6.06 -8.87 -3.80
C LYS A 34 -6.92 -8.24 -4.90
N GLU A 35 -7.26 -8.98 -5.94
CA GLU A 35 -8.14 -8.52 -7.02
C GLU A 35 -9.55 -8.21 -6.50
N ALA A 36 -10.13 -9.06 -5.66
CA ALA A 36 -11.43 -8.80 -5.03
C ALA A 36 -11.41 -7.54 -4.17
N TYR A 37 -10.33 -7.31 -3.42
CA TYR A 37 -10.14 -6.09 -2.65
C TYR A 37 -10.01 -4.85 -3.55
N LEU A 38 -9.22 -4.92 -4.63
CA LEU A 38 -9.09 -3.82 -5.60
C LEU A 38 -10.42 -3.53 -6.31
N ALA A 39 -11.19 -4.55 -6.66
CA ALA A 39 -12.53 -4.39 -7.23
C ALA A 39 -13.48 -3.71 -6.25
N GLN A 40 -13.42 -4.05 -4.96
CA GLN A 40 -14.18 -3.34 -3.92
C GLN A 40 -13.80 -1.86 -3.87
N LEU A 41 -12.50 -1.56 -3.86
CA LEU A 41 -12.00 -0.18 -3.84
C LEU A 41 -12.39 0.59 -5.11
N ALA A 42 -12.41 -0.07 -6.27
CA ALA A 42 -12.80 0.54 -7.53
C ALA A 42 -14.28 0.94 -7.56
N ALA A 43 -15.14 0.19 -6.88
CA ALA A 43 -16.56 0.50 -6.75
C ALA A 43 -16.85 1.58 -5.70
N ASN A 44 -15.93 1.83 -4.76
CA ASN A 44 -16.16 2.71 -3.61
C ASN A 44 -16.46 4.19 -3.99
N PRO A 45 -15.80 4.82 -4.98
CA PRO A 45 -16.12 6.19 -5.39
C PRO A 45 -17.56 6.41 -5.85
N ALA A 46 -18.20 5.38 -6.42
CA ALA A 46 -19.58 5.45 -6.93
C ALA A 46 -20.64 5.18 -5.86
N LYS A 47 -20.25 4.73 -4.67
CA LYS A 47 -21.19 4.46 -3.57
C LYS A 47 -21.63 5.77 -2.91
N PRO A 48 -22.83 5.79 -2.28
CA PRO A 48 -23.30 6.94 -1.53
C PRO A 48 -22.29 7.39 -0.45
N PRO A 49 -22.20 8.70 -0.19
CA PRO A 49 -21.35 9.24 0.86
C PRO A 49 -21.72 8.69 2.25
N ILE A 50 -20.71 8.45 3.06
CA ILE A 50 -20.84 8.05 4.47
C ILE A 50 -20.27 9.13 5.40
N ALA A 51 -20.60 9.07 6.69
CA ALA A 51 -19.87 9.84 7.69
C ALA A 51 -18.43 9.31 7.79
N PHE A 52 -17.47 10.20 8.06
CA PHE A 52 -16.08 9.79 8.24
C PHE A 52 -15.96 8.79 9.41
N PRO A 53 -15.32 7.63 9.20
CA PRO A 53 -15.31 6.56 10.18
C PRO A 53 -14.45 6.92 11.40
N ALA A 54 -14.94 6.58 12.59
CA ALA A 54 -14.20 6.79 13.85
C ALA A 54 -13.01 5.83 14.02
N THR A 55 -13.09 4.65 13.41
CA THR A 55 -12.04 3.62 13.46
C THR A 55 -11.46 3.37 12.07
N PRO A 56 -10.14 3.14 11.94
CA PRO A 56 -9.56 2.78 10.65
C PRO A 56 -10.14 1.49 10.07
N ASP A 57 -10.62 1.56 8.83
CA ASP A 57 -11.04 0.42 8.02
C ASP A 57 -10.65 0.65 6.55
N ASP A 58 -9.66 -0.12 6.08
CA ASP A 58 -9.11 -0.05 4.73
C ASP A 58 -10.14 -0.39 3.64
N ARG A 59 -11.21 -1.12 3.99
CA ARG A 59 -12.31 -1.43 3.05
C ARG A 59 -13.08 -0.18 2.63
N LEU A 60 -12.93 0.92 3.37
CA LEU A 60 -13.57 2.20 3.11
C LEU A 60 -12.69 3.16 2.28
N LEU A 61 -11.46 2.77 1.92
CA LEU A 61 -10.63 3.61 1.05
C LEU A 61 -11.39 3.96 -0.24
N PHE A 62 -11.19 5.20 -0.69
CA PHE A 62 -11.86 5.82 -1.84
C PHE A 62 -13.38 5.99 -1.72
N ARG A 63 -14.01 5.61 -0.59
CA ARG A 63 -15.42 5.94 -0.34
C ARG A 63 -15.58 7.44 -0.23
N ARG A 64 -16.66 7.94 -0.82
CA ARG A 64 -17.14 9.29 -0.58
C ARG A 64 -17.49 9.44 0.89
N THR A 65 -17.05 10.53 1.49
CA THR A 65 -17.25 10.78 2.92
C THR A 65 -17.51 12.25 3.19
N THR A 66 -18.24 12.52 4.28
CA THR A 66 -18.47 13.86 4.81
C THR A 66 -18.11 13.91 6.28
N ALA A 67 -17.60 15.05 6.73
CA ALA A 67 -17.35 15.34 8.13
C ALA A 67 -17.35 16.85 8.37
N THR A 68 -17.57 17.25 9.62
CA THR A 68 -17.47 18.67 10.02
C THR A 68 -16.25 18.85 10.90
N CYS A 69 -15.33 19.70 10.46
CA CYS A 69 -14.22 20.16 11.28
C CYS A 69 -14.59 21.51 11.88
N ALA A 70 -15.09 21.55 13.12
CA ALA A 70 -15.52 22.80 13.75
C ALA A 70 -14.39 23.83 13.84
N ARG A 71 -13.20 23.38 14.26
CA ARG A 71 -11.96 24.17 14.26
C ARG A 71 -10.74 23.23 14.13
N PRO A 72 -9.75 23.56 13.29
CA PRO A 72 -8.50 22.80 13.25
C PRO A 72 -7.71 23.01 14.55
N LEU A 73 -7.27 21.91 15.15
CA LEU A 73 -6.37 21.89 16.30
C LEU A 73 -4.92 22.17 15.90
N GLY A 74 -4.56 21.74 14.69
CA GLY A 74 -3.24 21.95 14.10
C GLY A 74 -3.31 21.80 12.59
N GLN A 75 -2.32 22.38 11.90
CA GLN A 75 -2.15 22.22 10.46
C GLN A 75 -0.66 21.98 10.18
N ARG A 76 -0.37 21.06 9.26
CA ARG A 76 1.00 20.70 8.85
C ARG A 76 1.10 20.52 7.35
N LEU A 77 2.29 20.79 6.82
CA LEU A 77 2.65 20.45 5.45
C LEU A 77 3.36 19.10 5.44
N ALA A 78 3.01 18.24 4.49
CA ALA A 78 3.70 16.97 4.23
C ALA A 78 4.06 16.88 2.75
N GLY A 79 5.17 16.23 2.41
CA GLY A 79 5.57 16.06 1.01
C GLY A 79 4.51 15.30 0.21
N ALA A 80 4.22 15.75 -1.02
CA ALA A 80 3.24 15.17 -1.94
C ALA A 80 3.87 14.87 -3.32
N GLY A 81 5.18 14.65 -3.37
CA GLY A 81 5.92 14.35 -4.59
C GLY A 81 5.83 15.51 -5.59
N ALA A 82 5.47 15.21 -6.83
CA ALA A 82 5.35 16.21 -7.90
C ALA A 82 4.28 17.30 -7.62
N ALA A 83 3.32 17.04 -6.73
CA ALA A 83 2.31 18.03 -6.33
C ALA A 83 2.81 19.05 -5.28
N GLY A 84 4.09 18.98 -4.89
CA GLY A 84 4.68 19.84 -3.86
C GLY A 84 4.38 19.34 -2.45
N PHE A 85 3.70 20.15 -1.65
CA PHE A 85 3.31 19.87 -0.27
C PHE A 85 1.80 19.78 -0.15
N ARG A 86 1.30 18.78 0.58
CA ARG A 86 -0.11 18.68 0.95
C ARG A 86 -0.33 19.31 2.32
N LEU A 87 -1.35 20.15 2.43
CA LEU A 87 -1.77 20.72 3.70
C LEU A 87 -2.74 19.78 4.39
N ILE A 88 -2.38 19.34 5.59
CA ILE A 88 -3.18 18.45 6.43
C ILE A 88 -3.58 19.20 7.69
N ALA A 89 -4.87 19.22 7.98
CA ALA A 89 -5.44 19.74 9.22
C ALA A 89 -5.85 18.58 10.13
N ASP A 90 -5.47 18.68 11.40
CA ASP A 90 -5.99 17.81 12.46
C ASP A 90 -7.19 18.50 13.11
N CYS A 91 -8.31 17.78 13.18
CA CYS A 91 -9.55 18.25 13.78
C CYS A 91 -9.84 17.44 15.05
N GLY A 92 -10.79 17.91 15.86
CA GLY A 92 -11.28 17.14 17.00
C GLY A 92 -11.83 15.77 16.60
N ASN A 93 -11.97 14.87 17.58
CA ASN A 93 -12.53 13.51 17.40
C ASN A 93 -11.74 12.61 16.44
N GLY A 94 -10.44 12.87 16.25
CA GLY A 94 -9.57 12.05 15.42
C GLY A 94 -9.73 12.25 13.90
N LEU A 95 -10.55 13.21 13.47
CA LEU A 95 -10.67 13.58 12.06
C LEU A 95 -9.39 14.23 11.57
N VAL A 96 -8.83 13.71 10.49
CA VAL A 96 -7.68 14.30 9.80
C VAL A 96 -8.12 14.62 8.37
N VAL A 97 -7.84 15.84 7.90
CA VAL A 97 -8.30 16.34 6.60
C VAL A 97 -7.13 16.84 5.76
N GLN A 98 -6.97 16.35 4.54
CA GLN A 98 -6.10 16.94 3.54
C GLN A 98 -6.90 17.95 2.72
N LEU A 99 -6.53 19.22 2.84
CA LEU A 99 -7.28 20.34 2.28
C LEU A 99 -6.95 20.59 0.80
N GLY A 100 -5.69 20.41 0.42
CA GLY A 100 -5.20 20.68 -0.93
C GLY A 100 -3.67 20.61 -0.97
N THR A 101 -3.09 20.98 -2.11
CA THR A 101 -1.64 21.02 -2.30
C THR A 101 -1.11 22.41 -2.63
N THR A 102 0.18 22.64 -2.39
CA THR A 102 0.88 23.89 -2.67
C THR A 102 2.36 23.61 -2.96
N PRO A 103 3.01 24.30 -3.90
CA PRO A 103 4.46 24.19 -4.09
C PRO A 103 5.25 24.91 -2.97
N ASP A 104 4.62 25.82 -2.22
CA ASP A 104 5.28 26.63 -1.20
C ASP A 104 5.46 25.85 0.13
N PRO A 105 6.71 25.55 0.55
CA PRO A 105 7.00 24.84 1.80
C PRO A 105 6.70 25.66 3.07
N MET A 106 6.47 26.97 2.93
CA MET A 106 6.20 27.89 4.04
C MET A 106 4.74 28.38 4.05
N PHE A 107 3.88 27.78 3.23
CA PHE A 107 2.48 28.19 3.09
C PHE A 107 1.73 28.18 4.43
N LYS A 108 1.03 29.28 4.73
CA LYS A 108 0.18 29.42 5.92
C LYS A 108 -1.27 29.57 5.50
N SER A 109 -2.07 28.55 5.83
CA SER A 109 -3.50 28.55 5.54
C SER A 109 -4.28 29.49 6.46
N ARG A 110 -5.33 30.09 5.90
CA ARG A 110 -6.33 30.87 6.66
C ARG A 110 -7.61 30.06 6.93
N TRP A 111 -7.64 28.78 6.58
CA TRP A 111 -8.80 27.93 6.78
C TRP A 111 -9.04 27.70 8.27
N SER A 112 -10.26 28.00 8.73
CA SER A 112 -10.66 28.00 10.15
C SER A 112 -11.59 26.85 10.53
N GLY A 113 -11.95 25.97 9.58
CA GLY A 113 -12.91 24.88 9.78
C GLY A 113 -14.09 24.96 8.82
N GLY A 114 -15.03 24.05 8.98
CA GLY A 114 -16.26 23.96 8.21
C GLY A 114 -16.67 22.51 7.89
N ALA A 115 -17.77 22.38 7.15
CA ALA A 115 -18.16 21.11 6.54
C ALA A 115 -17.15 20.76 5.43
N VAL A 116 -16.69 19.52 5.44
CA VAL A 116 -15.76 18.99 4.45
C VAL A 116 -16.37 17.73 3.84
N SER A 117 -16.35 17.69 2.51
CA SER A 117 -16.71 16.51 1.73
C SER A 117 -15.53 16.11 0.87
N GLY A 118 -15.43 14.82 0.58
CA GLY A 118 -14.26 14.27 -0.07
C GLY A 118 -14.31 12.76 -0.17
N TYR A 119 -13.12 12.15 -0.17
CA TYR A 119 -12.96 10.71 -0.13
C TYR A 119 -11.97 10.27 0.94
N ILE A 120 -12.08 9.01 1.36
CA ILE A 120 -11.20 8.43 2.36
C ILE A 120 -9.91 7.95 1.69
N SER A 121 -8.77 8.31 2.28
CA SER A 121 -7.44 7.81 1.93
C SER A 121 -6.65 7.51 3.20
N HIS A 122 -5.42 7.05 3.07
CA HIS A 122 -4.50 6.93 4.19
C HIS A 122 -3.81 8.26 4.50
N ALA A 123 -3.66 8.56 5.79
CA ALA A 123 -2.78 9.62 6.25
C ALA A 123 -1.31 9.26 5.95
N PRO A 124 -0.43 10.25 5.72
CA PRO A 124 1.00 9.97 5.61
C PRO A 124 1.50 9.19 6.83
N ASP A 125 2.15 8.05 6.58
CA ASP A 125 2.75 7.27 7.65
C ASP A 125 4.09 7.90 8.03
N GLY A 126 4.20 8.30 9.30
CA GLY A 126 5.42 8.91 9.85
C GLY A 126 6.40 7.88 10.43
N ARG A 127 6.03 6.60 10.46
CA ARG A 127 6.87 5.55 11.02
C ARG A 127 8.06 5.27 10.10
N SER A 128 9.24 5.09 10.71
CA SER A 128 10.41 4.60 9.99
C SER A 128 10.23 3.13 9.61
N LEU A 129 11.01 2.66 8.64
CA LEU A 129 11.01 1.25 8.23
C LEU A 129 11.30 0.29 9.40
N ILE A 130 12.15 0.70 10.34
CA ILE A 130 12.45 -0.10 11.53
C ILE A 130 11.30 -0.02 12.53
N GLY A 131 10.69 1.16 12.70
CA GLY A 131 9.56 1.35 13.60
C GLY A 131 8.33 0.52 13.21
N SER A 132 8.04 0.39 11.91
CA SER A 132 6.90 -0.38 11.42
C SER A 132 7.03 -1.90 11.63
N LEU A 133 8.23 -2.41 11.93
CA LEU A 133 8.43 -3.82 12.29
C LEU A 133 7.89 -4.15 13.69
N PHE A 134 7.82 -3.16 14.58
CA PHE A 134 7.40 -3.34 15.98
C PHE A 134 6.03 -2.72 16.28
N ASP A 135 5.59 -1.76 15.46
CA ASP A 135 4.27 -1.14 15.59
C ASP A 135 3.32 -1.64 14.50
N HIS A 136 2.37 -2.48 14.90
CA HIS A 136 1.33 -3.04 14.04
C HIS A 136 0.00 -2.27 14.11
N SER A 137 0.01 -1.04 14.63
CA SER A 137 -1.19 -0.21 14.61
C SER A 137 -1.65 0.08 13.18
N PRO A 138 -2.96 0.05 12.92
CA PRO A 138 -3.51 0.29 11.59
C PRO A 138 -3.22 1.73 11.15
N GLN A 139 -2.95 1.91 9.86
CA GLN A 139 -2.70 3.23 9.31
C GLN A 139 -3.94 4.11 9.46
N ARG A 140 -3.74 5.33 9.96
CA ARG A 140 -4.86 6.27 10.16
C ARG A 140 -5.49 6.66 8.83
N LEU A 141 -6.80 6.78 8.83
CA LEU A 141 -7.55 7.32 7.70
C LEU A 141 -7.46 8.85 7.65
N LEU A 142 -7.61 9.38 6.45
CA LEU A 142 -7.52 10.79 6.09
C LEU A 142 -8.68 11.11 5.15
N LEU A 143 -9.40 12.19 5.42
CA LEU A 143 -10.37 12.74 4.48
C LEU A 143 -9.65 13.66 3.50
N VAL A 144 -9.62 13.30 2.22
CA VAL A 144 -9.08 14.16 1.17
C VAL A 144 -10.21 15.01 0.61
N ALA A 145 -10.15 16.33 0.85
CA ALA A 145 -11.20 17.27 0.52
C ALA A 145 -11.36 17.46 -1.00
N ASP A 146 -12.60 17.58 -1.47
CA ASP A 146 -12.89 17.86 -2.89
C ASP A 146 -12.56 19.31 -3.27
N ALA A 147 -12.96 20.25 -2.40
CA ALA A 147 -12.81 21.67 -2.62
C ALA A 147 -11.67 22.21 -1.75
N PRO A 148 -10.57 22.69 -2.36
CA PRO A 148 -9.49 23.29 -1.60
C PRO A 148 -9.88 24.69 -1.08
N PRO A 149 -9.44 25.06 0.13
CA PRO A 149 -9.43 26.45 0.57
C PRO A 149 -8.60 27.36 -0.36
N LEU A 150 -8.86 28.66 -0.31
CA LEU A 150 -8.11 29.66 -1.09
C LEU A 150 -6.60 29.53 -0.91
N GLY A 151 -5.86 29.59 -2.04
CA GLY A 151 -4.40 29.49 -2.06
C GLY A 151 -3.86 28.06 -2.14
N LEU A 152 -4.72 27.05 -2.19
CA LEU A 152 -4.35 25.65 -2.41
C LEU A 152 -4.85 25.15 -3.77
N ALA A 153 -4.07 24.31 -4.41
CA ALA A 153 -4.49 23.53 -5.56
C ALA A 153 -5.37 22.36 -5.13
N ALA A 154 -6.25 21.92 -6.04
CA ALA A 154 -7.16 20.80 -5.81
C ALA A 154 -6.38 19.49 -5.61
N ASN A 155 -6.92 18.62 -4.76
CA ASN A 155 -6.37 17.30 -4.56
C ASN A 155 -6.54 16.43 -5.82
N GLY A 156 -5.68 15.42 -5.95
CA GLY A 156 -5.88 14.36 -6.92
C GLY A 156 -7.18 13.59 -6.67
N LYS A 157 -7.65 12.87 -7.68
CA LYS A 157 -8.77 11.94 -7.53
C LYS A 157 -8.29 10.64 -6.86
N PRO A 158 -9.19 9.83 -6.30
CA PRO A 158 -8.86 8.46 -5.93
C PRO A 158 -8.18 7.73 -7.08
N ASP A 159 -7.00 7.17 -6.82
CA ASP A 159 -6.21 6.47 -7.81
C ASP A 159 -5.93 5.04 -7.35
N LEU A 160 -6.57 4.07 -7.99
CA LEU A 160 -6.38 2.66 -7.70
C LEU A 160 -4.96 2.18 -7.98
N SER A 161 -4.26 2.82 -8.94
CA SER A 161 -2.91 2.41 -9.31
C SER A 161 -1.90 2.70 -8.19
N SER A 162 -2.25 3.59 -7.25
CA SER A 162 -1.46 3.86 -6.04
C SER A 162 -1.47 2.69 -5.04
N VAL A 163 -2.41 1.74 -5.17
CA VAL A 163 -2.48 0.55 -4.31
C VAL A 163 -1.59 -0.56 -4.92
N PRO A 164 -0.49 -0.95 -4.26
CA PRO A 164 0.46 -1.89 -4.86
C PRO A 164 -0.16 -3.24 -5.21
N ASN A 165 0.16 -3.74 -6.41
CA ASN A 165 -0.30 -5.03 -6.92
C ASN A 165 0.83 -5.78 -7.66
N ASN A 166 1.70 -6.48 -6.92
CA ASN A 166 2.95 -7.09 -7.41
C ASN A 166 3.02 -8.61 -7.18
N HIS A 167 1.88 -9.27 -6.94
CA HIS A 167 1.84 -10.72 -6.67
C HIS A 167 2.31 -11.54 -7.89
N LEU A 168 1.99 -11.11 -9.12
CA LEU A 168 2.43 -11.79 -10.34
C LEU A 168 3.95 -11.75 -10.50
N SER A 169 4.57 -10.58 -10.29
CA SER A 169 6.03 -10.46 -10.36
C SER A 169 6.71 -11.34 -9.31
N TYR A 170 6.16 -11.42 -8.10
CA TYR A 170 6.68 -12.34 -7.08
C TYR A 170 6.50 -13.81 -7.45
N ALA A 171 5.35 -14.19 -8.03
CA ALA A 171 5.13 -15.56 -8.49
C ALA A 171 6.16 -15.96 -9.56
N VAL A 172 6.36 -15.11 -10.57
CA VAL A 172 7.38 -15.32 -11.62
C VAL A 172 8.77 -15.42 -11.00
N GLN A 173 9.11 -14.54 -10.05
CA GLN A 173 10.39 -14.56 -9.35
C GLN A 173 10.62 -15.91 -8.63
N TRP A 174 9.61 -16.43 -7.93
CA TRP A 174 9.72 -17.72 -7.25
C TRP A 174 9.93 -18.90 -8.21
N PHE A 175 9.19 -18.93 -9.32
CA PHE A 175 9.40 -19.96 -10.34
C PHE A 175 10.76 -19.85 -11.02
N PHE A 176 11.24 -18.63 -11.26
CA PHE A 176 12.56 -18.39 -11.84
C PHE A 176 13.69 -18.87 -10.92
N PHE A 177 13.60 -18.59 -9.61
CA PHE A 177 14.55 -19.11 -8.63
C PHE A 177 14.53 -20.64 -8.56
N ALA A 178 13.34 -21.25 -8.57
CA ALA A 178 13.20 -22.70 -8.62
C ALA A 178 13.88 -23.31 -9.86
N ALA A 179 13.64 -22.71 -11.03
CA ALA A 179 14.24 -23.15 -12.30
C ALA A 179 15.77 -23.03 -12.29
N ILE A 180 16.32 -21.89 -11.86
CA ILE A 180 17.77 -21.68 -11.76
C ILE A 180 18.39 -22.70 -10.81
N ALA A 181 17.83 -22.88 -9.61
CA ALA A 181 18.37 -23.81 -8.62
C ALA A 181 18.39 -25.25 -9.16
N ALA A 182 17.31 -25.67 -9.85
CA ALA A 182 17.23 -26.97 -10.50
C ALA A 182 18.29 -27.13 -11.60
N VAL A 183 18.44 -26.14 -12.49
CA VAL A 183 19.43 -26.17 -13.59
C VAL A 183 20.85 -26.27 -13.04
N ILE A 184 21.22 -25.40 -12.09
CA ILE A 184 22.55 -25.41 -11.47
C ILE A 184 22.83 -26.77 -10.83
N TYR A 185 21.84 -27.33 -10.12
CA TYR A 185 22.01 -28.61 -9.44
C TYR A 185 22.17 -29.78 -10.41
N VAL A 186 21.39 -29.81 -11.49
CA VAL A 186 21.54 -30.81 -12.56
C VAL A 186 22.92 -30.72 -13.20
N LEU A 187 23.42 -29.51 -13.49
CA LEU A 187 24.78 -29.32 -14.03
C LEU A 187 25.86 -29.78 -13.05
N ALA A 188 25.69 -29.49 -11.75
CA ALA A 188 26.60 -29.93 -10.70
C ALA A 188 26.65 -31.47 -10.59
N LEU A 189 25.48 -32.13 -10.64
CA LEU A 189 25.40 -33.59 -10.65
C LEU A 189 26.07 -34.19 -11.89
N ARG A 190 25.81 -33.64 -13.08
CA ARG A 190 26.44 -34.09 -14.34
C ARG A 190 27.96 -33.99 -14.27
N ARG A 191 28.49 -32.85 -13.80
CA ARG A 191 29.94 -32.66 -13.61
C ARG A 191 30.54 -33.66 -12.63
N ARG A 192 29.83 -33.99 -11.55
CA ARG A 192 30.29 -34.95 -10.52
C ARG A 192 30.29 -36.40 -10.99
N VAL A 193 29.33 -36.78 -11.84
CA VAL A 193 29.24 -38.14 -12.39
C VAL A 193 30.25 -38.34 -13.53
N ALA A 194 30.55 -37.30 -14.31
CA ALA A 194 31.51 -37.33 -15.41
C ALA A 194 32.98 -37.29 -14.95
N ALA A 195 33.26 -36.71 -13.77
CA ALA A 195 34.59 -36.68 -13.14
C ALA A 195 34.81 -37.86 -12.20
#